data_AF-A0A847VX32-F1
#
_entry.id   AF-A0A847VX32-F1
#
_cell.length_a   1.000
_cell.length_b   1.000
_cell.length_c   1.000
_cell.angle_alpha   90.00
_cell.angle_beta   90.00
_cell.angle_gamma   90.00
#
_symmetry.space_group_name_H-M   'P 1'
#
loop_
_entity.id
_entity.type
_entity.pdbx_description
1 polymer ?
#
loop_
_entity_poly.entity_id
_entity_poly.type
_entity_poly.pdbx_seq_one_letter_code
_entity_poly.pdbx_strand_id
1 'polypeptide(L)'
;MKIVTRTTAINNLKKHIGKDLRKLALQYGITTYETGKQNKGWKGLVLERLAGLENNVSKAPNGLSYELKSVSFHKVKNELAPKETMAITMINPEELKQHSFFESHCWTKLKSIVFCAVMWHGQNSESAELLKVASLDFAEDDDLIKEIKADYDFIREKLIKHGFESLTGKDGKWIQARTKGTGGINPRTGKRRPITRAFYARTSLVKKIFEIAS
;
A
#
# COMPACT_ATOMS: atom_id res chain seq x y z
N MET A 1 -14.38 1.83 -17.71
CA MET A 1 -13.92 1.47 -16.35
C MET A 1 -15.15 1.21 -15.50
N LYS A 2 -15.35 -0.02 -15.01
CA LYS A 2 -16.50 -0.34 -14.17
C LYS A 2 -16.38 0.44 -12.86
N ILE A 3 -17.33 1.32 -12.61
CA ILE A 3 -17.41 2.08 -11.36
C ILE A 3 -17.85 1.10 -10.26
N VAL A 4 -16.98 0.87 -9.28
CA VAL A 4 -17.30 0.05 -8.10
C VAL A 4 -17.39 0.98 -6.89
N THR A 5 -18.55 0.99 -6.25
CA THR A 5 -18.74 1.73 -4.99
C THR A 5 -17.99 1.04 -3.86
N ARG A 6 -17.63 1.81 -2.82
CA ARG A 6 -16.94 1.27 -1.65
C ARG A 6 -17.73 0.15 -0.97
N THR A 7 -19.03 0.35 -0.79
CA THR A 7 -19.93 -0.66 -0.21
C THR A 7 -19.93 -1.95 -1.00
N THR A 8 -20.00 -1.87 -2.35
CA THR A 8 -19.93 -3.05 -3.22
C THR A 8 -18.59 -3.76 -3.10
N ALA A 9 -17.48 -3.01 -3.10
CA ALA A 9 -16.15 -3.59 -2.93
C ALA A 9 -16.02 -4.34 -1.61
N ILE A 10 -16.43 -3.73 -0.49
CA ILE A 10 -16.39 -4.35 0.84
C ILE A 10 -17.26 -5.61 0.87
N ASN A 11 -18.50 -5.53 0.38
CA ASN A 11 -19.43 -6.65 0.37
C ASN A 11 -18.91 -7.81 -0.48
N ASN A 12 -18.25 -7.53 -1.60
CA ASN A 12 -17.62 -8.57 -2.40
C ASN A 12 -16.43 -9.19 -1.66
N LEU A 13 -15.50 -8.38 -1.17
CA LEU A 13 -14.30 -8.85 -0.47
C LEU A 13 -14.63 -9.69 0.77
N LYS A 14 -15.64 -9.29 1.57
CA LYS A 14 -16.06 -10.01 2.78
C LYS A 14 -16.50 -11.46 2.50
N LYS A 15 -17.03 -11.76 1.31
CA LYS A 15 -17.39 -13.14 0.89
C LYS A 15 -16.18 -14.07 0.73
N HIS A 16 -14.97 -13.52 0.78
CA HIS A 16 -13.71 -14.25 0.60
C HIS A 16 -12.84 -14.25 1.86
N ILE A 17 -13.32 -13.74 2.99
CA ILE A 17 -12.64 -13.92 4.29
C ILE A 17 -12.52 -15.42 4.58
N GLY A 18 -11.35 -15.86 5.05
CA GLY A 18 -11.01 -17.26 5.28
C GLY A 18 -10.67 -18.06 4.01
N LYS A 19 -10.81 -17.47 2.81
CA LYS A 19 -10.48 -18.15 1.56
C LYS A 19 -9.03 -17.95 1.19
N ASP A 20 -8.47 -18.97 0.56
CA ASP A 20 -7.13 -18.95 0.00
C ASP A 20 -7.08 -18.18 -1.33
N LEU A 21 -6.41 -17.03 -1.31
CA LEU A 21 -6.19 -16.16 -2.46
C LEU A 21 -5.33 -16.83 -3.54
N ARG A 22 -4.51 -17.85 -3.22
CA ARG A 22 -3.69 -18.54 -4.23
C ARG A 22 -4.56 -19.26 -5.25
N LYS A 23 -5.62 -19.94 -4.80
CA LYS A 23 -6.60 -20.60 -5.66
C LYS A 23 -7.31 -19.60 -6.57
N LEU A 24 -7.68 -18.44 -6.02
CA LEU A 24 -8.31 -17.35 -6.77
C LEU A 24 -7.35 -16.72 -7.78
N ALA A 25 -6.06 -16.61 -7.45
CA ALA A 25 -5.04 -16.13 -8.39
C ALA A 25 -4.96 -17.02 -9.64
N LEU A 26 -4.99 -18.35 -9.47
CA LEU A 26 -5.01 -19.30 -10.59
C LEU A 26 -6.27 -19.11 -11.46
N GLN A 27 -7.43 -18.99 -10.83
CA GLN A 27 -8.71 -18.77 -11.54
C GLN A 27 -8.72 -17.48 -12.36
N TYR A 28 -8.05 -16.42 -11.88
CA TYR A 28 -7.93 -15.15 -12.59
C TYR A 28 -6.72 -15.05 -13.52
N GLY A 29 -5.91 -16.11 -13.67
CA GLY A 29 -4.69 -16.07 -14.47
C GLY A 29 -3.62 -15.10 -13.92
N ILE A 30 -3.64 -14.82 -12.62
CA ILE A 30 -2.67 -13.93 -11.96
C ILE A 30 -1.43 -14.72 -11.56
N THR A 31 -0.30 -14.40 -12.19
CA THR A 31 1.01 -14.97 -11.87
C THR A 31 1.42 -14.61 -10.44
N THR A 32 1.60 -15.62 -9.59
CA THR A 32 2.09 -15.46 -8.22
C THR A 32 3.59 -15.67 -8.09
N TYR A 33 4.16 -16.50 -8.97
CA TYR A 33 5.57 -16.82 -9.05
C TYR A 33 5.94 -17.17 -10.49
N GLU A 34 7.05 -16.64 -10.98
CA GLU A 34 7.59 -16.93 -12.31
C GLU A 34 9.11 -16.81 -12.29
N THR A 35 9.82 -17.69 -13.02
CA THR A 35 11.28 -17.62 -13.23
C THR A 35 12.12 -17.40 -11.97
N GLY A 36 11.81 -18.10 -10.88
CA GLY A 36 12.59 -17.98 -9.64
C GLY A 36 12.18 -16.81 -8.73
N LYS A 37 11.20 -15.99 -9.14
CA LYS A 37 10.86 -14.74 -8.47
C LYS A 37 9.37 -14.65 -8.18
N GLN A 38 9.06 -14.39 -6.91
CA GLN A 38 7.68 -14.13 -6.48
C GLN A 38 7.20 -12.77 -6.99
N ASN A 39 6.00 -12.75 -7.56
CA ASN A 39 5.29 -11.50 -7.86
C ASN A 39 4.80 -10.87 -6.55
N LYS A 40 5.51 -9.87 -6.04
CA LYS A 40 5.16 -9.24 -4.76
C LYS A 40 3.76 -8.60 -4.73
N GLY A 41 3.19 -8.25 -5.89
CA GLY A 41 1.90 -7.58 -6.01
C GLY A 41 0.69 -8.51 -6.18
N TRP A 42 0.89 -9.83 -6.30
CA TRP A 42 -0.18 -10.75 -6.74
C TRP A 42 -1.42 -10.72 -5.84
N LYS A 43 -1.25 -10.59 -4.51
CA LYS A 43 -2.38 -10.52 -3.56
C LYS A 43 -3.26 -9.31 -3.80
N GLY A 44 -2.65 -8.15 -4.04
CA GLY A 44 -3.36 -6.92 -4.35
C GLY A 44 -4.16 -7.05 -5.65
N LEU A 45 -3.55 -7.64 -6.68
CA LEU A 45 -4.22 -7.88 -7.97
C LEU A 45 -5.45 -8.79 -7.83
N VAL A 46 -5.34 -9.85 -7.03
CA VAL A 46 -6.48 -10.74 -6.74
C VAL A 46 -7.58 -9.96 -6.01
N LEU A 47 -7.23 -9.20 -4.97
CA LEU A 47 -8.19 -8.43 -4.19
C LEU A 47 -8.90 -7.35 -5.01
N GLU A 48 -8.21 -6.71 -5.98
CA GLU A 48 -8.86 -5.81 -6.94
C GLU A 48 -9.94 -6.54 -7.76
N ARG A 49 -9.63 -7.73 -8.30
CA ARG A 49 -10.61 -8.55 -9.04
C ARG A 49 -11.79 -8.94 -8.16
N LEU A 50 -11.52 -9.35 -6.91
CA LEU A 50 -12.55 -9.70 -5.94
C LEU A 50 -13.42 -8.51 -5.54
N ALA A 51 -12.86 -7.30 -5.45
CA ALA A 51 -13.64 -6.09 -5.22
C ALA A 51 -14.57 -5.76 -6.40
N GLY A 52 -14.32 -6.32 -7.58
CA GLY A 52 -15.04 -6.06 -8.83
C GLY A 52 -14.34 -5.06 -9.75
N LEU A 53 -13.07 -4.76 -9.46
CA LEU A 53 -12.23 -3.84 -10.23
C LEU A 53 -11.47 -4.57 -11.34
N GLU A 54 -11.08 -3.81 -12.36
CA GLU A 54 -10.08 -4.24 -13.34
C GLU A 54 -8.68 -3.88 -12.86
N ASN A 55 -7.73 -4.79 -12.99
CA ASN A 55 -6.34 -4.49 -12.68
C ASN A 55 -5.84 -3.42 -13.66
N ASN A 56 -5.30 -2.32 -13.12
CA ASN A 56 -4.77 -1.22 -13.92
C ASN A 56 -3.60 -0.55 -13.18
N VAL A 57 -2.85 0.28 -13.90
CA VAL A 57 -1.67 0.99 -13.36
C VAL A 57 -1.97 2.46 -13.00
N SER A 58 -3.24 2.84 -12.85
CA SER A 58 -3.64 4.22 -12.60
C SER A 58 -3.14 4.74 -11.25
N LYS A 59 -2.77 6.03 -11.22
CA LYS A 59 -2.50 6.75 -9.97
C LYS A 59 -3.76 7.10 -9.20
N ALA A 60 -4.92 7.16 -9.88
CA ALA A 60 -6.20 7.49 -9.26
C ALA A 60 -6.56 6.48 -8.17
N PRO A 61 -7.43 6.83 -7.19
CA PRO A 61 -8.00 5.86 -6.27
C PRO A 61 -8.62 4.66 -7.01
N ASN A 62 -8.55 3.48 -6.40
CA ASN A 62 -9.04 2.26 -7.02
C ASN A 62 -10.54 2.34 -7.40
N GLY A 63 -11.36 2.97 -6.56
CA GLY A 63 -12.77 3.25 -6.84
C GLY A 63 -13.09 4.74 -6.78
N LEU A 64 -14.39 5.08 -6.82
CA LEU A 64 -14.82 6.48 -6.89
C LEU A 64 -14.41 7.33 -5.67
N SER A 65 -14.20 6.70 -4.51
CA SER A 65 -14.00 7.39 -3.23
C SER A 65 -13.12 6.65 -2.22
N TYR A 66 -12.42 5.59 -2.64
CA TYR A 66 -11.61 4.78 -1.72
C TYR A 66 -10.36 4.21 -2.39
N GLU A 67 -9.37 3.92 -1.56
CA GLU A 67 -8.17 3.19 -1.93
C GLU A 67 -8.20 1.77 -1.36
N LEU A 68 -7.94 0.77 -2.20
CA LEU A 68 -7.82 -0.62 -1.76
C LEU A 68 -6.37 -0.91 -1.39
N LYS A 69 -6.12 -1.24 -0.13
CA LYS A 69 -4.78 -1.62 0.34
C LYS A 69 -4.78 -3.01 0.94
N SER A 70 -3.77 -3.80 0.62
CA SER A 70 -3.54 -5.10 1.24
C SER A 70 -2.17 -5.14 1.91
N VAL A 71 -2.09 -5.74 3.09
CA VAL A 71 -0.82 -5.99 3.77
C VAL A 71 -0.76 -7.42 4.28
N SER A 72 0.42 -8.04 4.14
CA SER A 72 0.66 -9.37 4.69
C SER A 72 0.87 -9.31 6.22
N PHE A 73 0.23 -10.21 6.96
CA PHE A 73 0.36 -10.37 8.42
C PHE A 73 0.97 -11.74 8.76
N HIS A 74 1.62 -11.83 9.91
CA HIS A 74 2.15 -13.07 10.46
C HIS A 74 1.87 -13.12 11.96
N LYS A 75 1.97 -14.32 12.56
CA LYS A 75 1.84 -14.47 14.02
C LYS A 75 3.17 -14.20 14.71
N VAL A 76 3.16 -13.33 15.71
CA VAL A 76 4.26 -13.07 16.64
C VAL A 76 3.72 -13.27 18.04
N LYS A 77 4.25 -14.24 18.80
CA LYS A 77 3.75 -14.56 20.15
C LYS A 77 2.21 -14.71 20.20
N ASN A 78 1.64 -15.41 19.22
CA ASN A 78 0.20 -15.60 18.99
C ASN A 78 -0.63 -14.36 18.61
N GLU A 79 -0.03 -13.18 18.47
CA GLU A 79 -0.70 -11.98 17.96
C GLU A 79 -0.43 -11.77 16.46
N LEU A 80 -1.41 -11.20 15.75
CA LEU A 80 -1.22 -10.79 14.36
C LEU A 80 -0.39 -9.51 14.30
N ALA A 81 0.73 -9.56 13.57
CA ALA A 81 1.60 -8.41 13.33
C ALA A 81 1.80 -8.16 11.83
N PRO A 82 1.82 -6.90 11.36
CA PRO A 82 2.16 -6.59 9.99
C PRO A 82 3.55 -7.11 9.63
N LYS A 83 3.66 -7.90 8.56
CA LYS A 83 4.94 -8.44 8.07
C LYS A 83 5.77 -7.39 7.34
N GLU A 84 5.11 -6.39 6.78
CA GLU A 84 5.69 -5.40 5.88
C GLU A 84 5.05 -4.02 6.01
N THR A 85 5.77 -3.01 5.54
CA THR A 85 5.27 -1.65 5.37
C THR A 85 4.30 -1.57 4.20
N MET A 86 3.30 -0.70 4.27
CA MET A 86 2.30 -0.54 3.21
C MET A 86 2.63 0.63 2.30
N ALA A 87 2.72 0.40 0.99
CA ALA A 87 2.95 1.49 0.04
C ALA A 87 1.69 2.38 -0.07
N ILE A 88 1.87 3.69 0.07
CA ILE A 88 0.80 4.69 -0.05
C ILE A 88 0.74 5.20 -1.49
N THR A 89 1.77 5.96 -1.91
CA THR A 89 1.89 6.54 -3.25
C THR A 89 3.36 6.87 -3.58
N MET A 90 3.70 7.01 -4.87
CA MET A 90 5.02 7.47 -5.31
C MET A 90 5.25 8.93 -4.87
N ILE A 91 6.50 9.28 -4.56
CA ILE A 91 6.90 10.66 -4.31
C ILE A 91 7.29 11.30 -5.64
N ASN A 92 6.52 12.29 -6.07
CA ASN A 92 6.93 13.24 -7.08
C ASN A 92 7.56 14.45 -6.36
N PRO A 93 8.84 14.77 -6.61
CA PRO A 93 9.51 15.90 -5.96
C PRO A 93 8.79 17.23 -6.17
N GLU A 94 8.20 17.46 -7.34
CA GLU A 94 7.57 18.73 -7.66
C GLU A 94 6.23 18.87 -6.93
N GLU A 95 5.38 17.85 -7.01
CA GLU A 95 4.11 17.80 -6.28
C GLU A 95 4.34 17.90 -4.76
N LEU A 96 5.38 17.25 -4.22
CA LEU A 96 5.70 17.30 -2.80
C LEU A 96 6.13 18.70 -2.35
N LYS A 97 6.81 19.48 -3.20
CA LYS A 97 7.12 20.88 -2.87
C LYS A 97 5.88 21.76 -2.89
N GLN A 98 4.97 21.51 -3.83
CA GLN A 98 3.83 22.39 -4.09
C GLN A 98 2.69 22.19 -3.09
N HIS A 99 2.36 20.95 -2.75
CA HIS A 99 1.14 20.64 -2.00
C HIS A 99 1.38 20.48 -0.50
N SER A 100 0.46 21.04 0.30
CA SER A 100 0.35 20.68 1.72
C SER A 100 -0.16 19.25 1.88
N PHE A 101 -0.06 18.68 3.09
CA PHE A 101 -0.50 17.31 3.34
C PHE A 101 -1.94 17.04 2.88
N PHE A 102 -2.91 17.89 3.24
CA PHE A 102 -4.33 17.69 2.92
C PHE A 102 -4.67 17.93 1.43
N GLU A 103 -3.79 18.59 0.68
CA GLU A 103 -3.92 18.73 -0.78
C GLU A 103 -3.20 17.60 -1.55
N SER A 104 -2.42 16.79 -0.83
CA SER A 104 -1.51 15.83 -1.46
C SER A 104 -2.21 14.55 -1.92
N HIS A 105 -1.58 13.87 -2.88
CA HIS A 105 -1.93 12.50 -3.22
C HIS A 105 -1.70 11.52 -2.06
N CYS A 106 -0.81 11.83 -1.11
CA CYS A 106 -0.62 11.01 0.08
C CYS A 106 -1.91 10.98 0.91
N TRP A 107 -2.47 12.15 1.22
CA TRP A 107 -3.74 12.25 1.93
C TRP A 107 -4.90 11.65 1.14
N THR A 108 -4.99 11.93 -0.16
CA THR A 108 -6.03 11.36 -1.03
C THR A 108 -6.09 9.82 -0.95
N LYS A 109 -4.93 9.18 -0.79
CA LYS A 109 -4.79 7.72 -0.68
C LYS A 109 -4.99 7.18 0.74
N LEU A 110 -4.92 8.04 1.76
CA LEU A 110 -5.08 7.66 3.17
C LEU A 110 -6.48 7.94 3.71
N LYS A 111 -7.15 9.02 3.27
CA LYS A 111 -8.39 9.52 3.88
C LYS A 111 -9.54 8.52 3.90
N SER A 112 -9.59 7.60 2.93
CA SER A 112 -10.63 6.58 2.81
C SER A 112 -10.03 5.29 2.25
N ILE A 113 -9.88 4.28 3.11
CA ILE A 113 -9.21 3.01 2.80
C ILE A 113 -10.22 1.86 2.94
N VAL A 114 -10.13 0.92 2.01
CA VAL A 114 -10.58 -0.47 2.20
C VAL A 114 -9.33 -1.30 2.45
N PHE A 115 -9.19 -1.80 3.67
CA PHE A 115 -7.99 -2.48 4.16
C PHE A 115 -8.19 -3.99 4.21
N CYS A 116 -7.30 -4.74 3.56
CA CYS A 116 -7.30 -6.19 3.53
C CYS A 116 -6.07 -6.76 4.23
N ALA A 117 -6.27 -7.48 5.33
CA ALA A 117 -5.20 -8.22 6.00
C ALA A 117 -5.10 -9.63 5.40
N VAL A 118 -3.93 -10.02 4.93
CA VAL A 118 -3.70 -11.34 4.30
C VAL A 118 -2.66 -12.11 5.10
N MET A 119 -2.91 -13.37 5.43
CA MET A 119 -1.94 -14.21 6.13
C MET A 119 -0.73 -14.50 5.26
N TRP A 120 0.45 -14.42 5.87
CA TRP A 120 1.71 -14.80 5.27
C TRP A 120 2.14 -16.17 5.76
N HIS A 121 2.26 -17.11 4.82
CA HIS A 121 2.64 -18.50 5.09
C HIS A 121 4.04 -18.87 4.57
N GLY A 122 4.92 -17.87 4.41
CA GLY A 122 6.27 -18.08 3.87
C GLY A 122 6.48 -17.48 2.48
N GLN A 123 7.75 -17.46 2.07
CA GLN A 123 8.13 -17.11 0.70
C GLN A 123 7.68 -18.22 -0.25
N ASN A 124 7.16 -17.86 -1.42
CA ASN A 124 6.64 -18.79 -2.44
C ASN A 124 5.54 -19.73 -1.94
N SER A 125 4.90 -19.39 -0.82
CA SER A 125 3.82 -20.22 -0.28
C SER A 125 2.69 -20.39 -1.28
N GLU A 126 2.16 -21.61 -1.34
CA GLU A 126 0.98 -21.96 -2.13
C GLU A 126 -0.33 -21.63 -1.40
N SER A 127 -0.26 -20.89 -0.29
CA SER A 127 -1.44 -20.37 0.39
C SER A 127 -1.28 -18.90 0.78
N ALA A 128 -2.38 -18.16 0.71
CA ALA A 128 -2.51 -16.85 1.34
C ALA A 128 -3.98 -16.61 1.71
N GLU A 129 -4.28 -16.67 3.00
CA GLU A 129 -5.65 -16.50 3.49
C GLU A 129 -6.02 -15.02 3.65
N LEU A 130 -7.18 -14.59 3.15
CA LEU A 130 -7.73 -13.28 3.49
C LEU A 130 -8.30 -13.33 4.91
N LEU A 131 -7.62 -12.68 5.85
CA LEU A 131 -7.99 -12.70 7.26
C LEU A 131 -9.11 -11.70 7.58
N LYS A 132 -9.05 -10.52 6.96
CA LYS A 132 -9.91 -9.41 7.32
C LYS A 132 -10.09 -8.43 6.18
N VAL A 133 -11.29 -7.86 6.11
CA VAL A 133 -11.64 -6.72 5.27
C VAL A 133 -12.25 -5.65 6.16
N ALA A 134 -11.64 -4.48 6.16
CA ALA A 134 -12.11 -3.34 6.93
C ALA A 134 -12.21 -2.08 6.08
N SER A 135 -12.94 -1.10 6.61
CA SER A 135 -13.18 0.18 5.97
C SER A 135 -12.85 1.26 6.98
N LEU A 136 -12.01 2.22 6.60
CA LEU A 136 -11.53 3.28 7.48
C LEU A 136 -11.65 4.61 6.77
N ASP A 137 -12.22 5.59 7.47
CA ASP A 137 -12.21 6.99 7.08
C ASP A 137 -11.46 7.76 8.16
N PHE A 138 -10.56 8.62 7.73
CA PHE A 138 -9.83 9.50 8.61
C PHE A 138 -10.32 10.92 8.45
N ALA A 139 -10.47 11.62 9.57
CA ALA A 139 -10.77 13.04 9.61
C ALA A 139 -9.47 13.85 9.72
N GLU A 140 -9.50 15.10 9.28
CA GLU A 140 -8.31 15.97 9.30
C GLU A 140 -7.89 16.34 10.74
N ASP A 141 -8.83 16.31 11.68
CA ASP A 141 -8.65 16.62 13.10
C ASP A 141 -8.28 15.40 13.96
N ASP A 142 -8.22 14.20 13.39
CA ASP A 142 -7.73 12.99 14.07
C ASP A 142 -6.28 13.19 14.54
N ASP A 143 -5.98 12.88 15.80
CA ASP A 143 -4.63 13.06 16.35
C ASP A 143 -3.58 12.24 15.61
N LEU A 144 -3.92 11.02 15.19
CA LEU A 144 -3.05 10.20 14.35
C LEU A 144 -2.76 10.88 13.01
N ILE A 145 -3.73 11.58 12.43
CA ILE A 145 -3.56 12.29 11.16
C ILE A 145 -2.69 13.53 11.32
N LYS A 146 -2.82 14.26 12.43
CA LYS A 146 -1.90 15.36 12.76
C LYS A 146 -0.45 14.88 12.86
N GLU A 147 -0.23 13.70 13.44
CA GLU A 147 1.11 13.10 13.49
C GLU A 147 1.62 12.65 12.11
N ILE A 148 0.76 12.06 11.27
CA ILE A 148 1.12 11.69 9.89
C ILE A 148 1.42 12.94 9.04
N LYS A 149 0.67 14.02 9.25
CA LYS A 149 0.93 15.32 8.62
C LYS A 149 2.30 15.84 9.02
N ALA A 150 2.68 15.75 10.29
CA ALA A 150 4.01 16.18 10.76
C ALA A 150 5.14 15.39 10.07
N ASP A 151 4.96 14.09 9.85
CA ASP A 151 5.92 13.29 9.06
C ASP A 151 6.00 13.74 7.60
N TYR A 152 4.85 14.01 6.98
CA TYR A 152 4.80 14.51 5.60
C TYR A 152 5.53 15.83 5.47
N ASP A 153 5.25 16.78 6.37
CA ASP A 153 5.84 18.11 6.39
C ASP A 153 7.35 18.01 6.63
N PHE A 154 7.80 17.14 7.55
CA PHE A 154 9.22 16.85 7.76
C PHE A 154 9.91 16.34 6.49
N ILE A 155 9.30 15.36 5.80
CA ILE A 155 9.85 14.81 4.54
C ILE A 155 9.86 15.87 3.44
N ARG A 156 8.81 16.68 3.34
CA ARG A 156 8.69 17.80 2.40
C ARG A 156 9.76 18.85 2.65
N GLU A 157 9.96 19.29 3.88
CA GLU A 157 10.99 20.25 4.23
C GLU A 157 12.39 19.74 3.92
N LYS A 158 12.66 18.47 4.26
CA LYS A 158 13.95 17.84 3.97
C LYS A 158 14.23 17.79 2.47
N LEU A 159 13.21 17.48 1.66
CA LEU A 159 13.30 17.56 0.20
C LEU A 159 13.64 18.97 -0.27
N ILE A 160 12.96 19.99 0.24
CA ILE A 160 13.17 21.40 -0.14
C ILE A 160 14.59 21.85 0.22
N LYS A 161 15.06 21.53 1.43
CA LYS A 161 16.35 22.00 1.96
C LYS A 161 17.56 21.23 1.43
N HIS A 162 17.42 19.92 1.22
CA HIS A 162 18.56 19.02 0.97
C HIS A 162 18.41 18.18 -0.30
N GLY A 163 17.33 18.36 -1.06
CA GLY A 163 17.10 17.65 -2.32
C GLY A 163 16.56 16.23 -2.16
N PHE A 164 16.09 15.64 -3.26
CA PHE A 164 15.39 14.35 -3.27
C PHE A 164 16.24 13.16 -2.85
N GLU A 165 17.55 13.19 -3.12
CA GLU A 165 18.46 12.11 -2.75
C GLU A 165 18.68 12.02 -1.24
N SER A 166 18.46 13.12 -0.50
CA SER A 166 18.58 13.16 0.95
C SER A 166 17.48 12.38 1.68
N LEU A 167 16.35 12.10 1.00
CA LEU A 167 15.23 11.37 1.60
C LEU A 167 15.64 9.93 1.90
N THR A 168 15.15 9.35 3.00
CA THR A 168 15.50 7.99 3.39
C THR A 168 14.35 7.26 4.07
N GLY A 169 14.46 5.93 4.14
CA GLY A 169 13.53 5.12 4.92
C GLY A 169 13.61 5.36 6.43
N LYS A 170 14.53 6.19 6.93
CA LYS A 170 14.55 6.59 8.34
C LYS A 170 13.62 7.76 8.63
N ASP A 171 13.15 8.48 7.60
CA ASP A 171 12.35 9.69 7.76
C ASP A 171 10.94 9.35 8.30
N GLY A 172 10.42 10.19 9.19
CA GLY A 172 9.08 10.10 9.79
C GLY A 172 8.86 8.94 10.77
N LYS A 173 7.84 9.07 11.63
CA LYS A 173 7.44 8.14 12.70
C LYS A 173 6.40 7.11 12.24
N TRP A 174 5.44 7.53 11.43
CA TRP A 174 4.30 6.77 10.91
C TRP A 174 4.40 6.53 9.42
N ILE A 175 4.76 7.55 8.65
CA ILE A 175 5.07 7.42 7.22
C ILE A 175 6.55 7.68 6.95
N GLN A 176 7.05 7.15 5.83
CA GLN A 176 8.48 7.22 5.48
C GLN A 176 8.71 7.26 3.97
N ALA A 177 9.85 7.81 3.54
CA ALA A 177 10.26 7.90 2.14
C ALA A 177 11.23 6.77 1.74
N ARG A 178 10.69 5.64 1.27
CA ARG A 178 11.52 4.48 0.87
C ARG A 178 11.75 4.41 -0.63
N THR A 179 12.92 3.90 -1.01
CA THR A 179 13.22 3.54 -2.40
C THR A 179 12.21 2.50 -2.90
N LYS A 180 11.66 2.73 -4.09
CA LYS A 180 10.77 1.81 -4.80
C LYS A 180 11.30 1.60 -6.24
N GLY A 181 10.99 0.47 -6.83
CA GLY A 181 11.47 0.09 -8.17
C GLY A 181 12.72 -0.80 -8.14
N THR A 182 13.16 -1.22 -9.33
CA THR A 182 14.22 -2.22 -9.51
C THR A 182 15.61 -1.73 -9.13
N GLY A 183 15.86 -0.42 -9.20
CA GLY A 183 17.19 0.17 -8.97
C GLY A 183 18.27 -0.39 -9.90
N GLY A 184 19.54 -0.06 -9.61
CA GLY A 184 20.71 -0.63 -10.30
C GLY A 184 20.93 -0.11 -11.72
N ILE A 185 21.76 -0.83 -12.49
CA ILE A 185 22.06 -0.53 -13.89
C ILE A 185 21.00 -1.17 -14.79
N ASN A 186 20.56 -0.44 -15.82
CA ASN A 186 19.71 -1.01 -16.85
C ASN A 186 20.58 -1.86 -17.80
N PRO A 187 20.36 -3.19 -17.88
CA PRO A 187 21.21 -4.07 -18.70
C PRO A 187 21.13 -3.77 -20.19
N ARG A 188 20.06 -3.11 -20.67
CA ARG A 188 19.92 -2.73 -22.08
C ARG A 188 20.66 -1.44 -22.44
N THR A 189 20.83 -0.52 -21.49
CA THR A 189 21.38 0.81 -21.78
C THR A 189 22.70 1.09 -21.07
N GLY A 190 23.13 0.23 -20.14
CA GLY A 190 24.31 0.45 -19.30
C GLY A 190 24.18 1.61 -18.30
N LYS A 191 23.07 2.36 -18.31
CA LYS A 191 22.87 3.54 -17.45
C LYS A 191 22.24 3.16 -16.12
N ARG A 192 22.61 3.89 -15.06
CA ARG A 192 21.97 3.78 -13.74
C ARG A 192 20.50 4.18 -13.86
N ARG A 193 19.61 3.33 -13.34
CA ARG A 193 18.18 3.63 -13.27
C ARG A 193 17.96 4.77 -12.27
N PRO A 194 17.04 5.71 -12.56
CA PRO A 194 16.68 6.75 -11.60
C PRO A 194 16.26 6.14 -10.26
N ILE A 195 16.71 6.76 -9.18
CA ILE A 195 16.22 6.43 -7.85
C ILE A 195 14.79 6.96 -7.79
N THR A 196 13.83 6.10 -7.46
CA THR A 196 12.45 6.52 -7.21
C THR A 196 12.08 6.18 -5.78
N ARG A 197 11.22 7.01 -5.18
CA ARG A 197 10.77 6.84 -3.80
C ARG A 197 9.26 6.83 -3.74
N ALA A 198 8.73 6.21 -2.70
CA ALA A 198 7.32 6.23 -2.38
C ALA A 198 7.14 6.50 -0.89
N PHE A 199 6.01 7.10 -0.53
CA PHE A 199 5.51 7.11 0.83
C PHE A 199 5.08 5.70 1.19
N TYR A 200 5.56 5.21 2.34
CA TYR A 200 5.12 3.98 2.95
C TYR A 200 4.61 4.26 4.36
N ALA A 201 3.48 3.64 4.72
CA ALA A 201 3.10 3.50 6.11
C ALA A 201 4.00 2.47 6.77
N ARG A 202 4.61 2.83 7.89
CA ARG A 202 5.41 1.93 8.72
C ARG A 202 4.53 0.85 9.31
N THR A 203 5.15 -0.25 9.75
CA THR A 203 4.41 -1.37 10.38
C THR A 203 3.66 -0.93 11.63
N SER A 204 4.15 0.09 12.36
CA SER A 204 3.43 0.72 13.48
C SER A 204 2.10 1.35 13.01
N LEU A 205 2.11 2.12 11.93
CA LEU A 205 0.89 2.69 11.36
C LEU A 205 -0.05 1.60 10.84
N VAL A 206 0.48 0.58 10.14
CA VAL A 206 -0.35 -0.55 9.66
C VAL A 206 -0.99 -1.30 10.84
N LYS A 207 -0.25 -1.51 11.94
CA LYS A 207 -0.79 -2.14 13.15
C LYS A 207 -1.93 -1.28 13.73
N LYS A 208 -1.72 0.03 13.85
CA LYS A 208 -2.75 0.96 14.34
C LYS A 208 -4.01 0.98 13.45
N ILE A 209 -3.83 1.00 12.13
CA ILE A 209 -4.92 0.88 11.14
C ILE A 209 -5.69 -0.42 11.34
N PHE A 210 -4.97 -1.54 11.53
CA PHE A 210 -5.59 -2.85 11.75
C PHE A 210 -6.38 -2.94 13.05
N GLU A 211 -5.88 -2.30 14.12
CA GLU A 211 -6.54 -2.19 15.43
C GLU A 211 -7.81 -1.34 15.36
N ILE A 212 -7.75 -0.15 14.76
CA ILE A 212 -8.94 0.73 14.59
C ILE A 212 -10.01 0.06 13.75
N ALA A 213 -9.59 -0.74 12.77
CA ALA A 213 -10.47 -1.51 11.92
C ALA A 213 -11.15 -2.71 12.61
N SER A 214 -10.75 -3.08 13.84
CA SER A 214 -11.23 -4.26 14.59
C SER A 214 -12.35 -3.88 15.53
#